data_AF-A0AAV1NII7-F1
#
_entry.id   AF-A0AAV1NII7-F1
#
_cell.length_a   1.000
_cell.length_b   1.000
_cell.length_c   1.000
_cell.angle_alpha   90.00
_cell.angle_beta   90.00
_cell.angle_gamma   90.00
#
_symmetry.space_group_name_H-M   'P 1'
#
loop_
_entity.id
_entity.type
_entity.pdbx_description
1 polymer ?
#
loop_
_entity_poly.entity_id
_entity_poly.type
_entity_poly.pdbx_seq_one_letter_code
_entity_poly.pdbx_strand_id
1 'polypeptide(L)'
;MGAISGIVYISVVMNEQRANLSRKSAENQQLIMQMSILENNTEELRRDRDNLNWTLGVILNFNTFPVNERCPDKKCQPCLKDWIQFEENCYLFQDPNANWKTWQNSRGYCQDKNADLVVIDSLQEQEFISNHTKSYSGIYHGYWIGLQENDEHNWLWVDGRNDTLQ
;
A
#
# COMPACT_ATOMS: atom_id res chain seq x y z
N MET A 1 -42.08 -24.94 -60.10
CA MET A 1 -41.04 -23.99 -59.65
C MET A 1 -41.30 -23.44 -58.24
N GLY A 2 -42.54 -23.08 -57.86
CA GLY A 2 -42.82 -22.49 -56.53
C GLY A 2 -42.55 -23.37 -55.30
N ALA A 3 -42.81 -24.68 -55.36
CA ALA A 3 -42.61 -25.59 -54.22
C ALA A 3 -41.13 -25.76 -53.84
N ILE A 4 -40.23 -25.84 -54.82
CA ILE A 4 -38.78 -26.00 -54.59
C ILE A 4 -38.20 -24.74 -53.93
N SER A 5 -38.61 -23.56 -54.38
CA SER A 5 -38.17 -22.28 -53.81
C SER A 5 -38.63 -22.11 -52.35
N GLY A 6 -39.86 -22.55 -52.02
CA GLY A 6 -40.36 -22.56 -50.63
C GLY A 6 -39.60 -23.53 -49.72
N ILE A 7 -39.25 -24.73 -50.21
CA ILE A 7 -38.46 -25.71 -49.44
C ILE A 7 -37.05 -25.18 -49.16
N VAL A 8 -36.40 -24.59 -50.18
CA VAL A 8 -35.06 -23.98 -50.03
C VAL A 8 -35.12 -22.85 -48.99
N TYR A 9 -36.10 -21.96 -49.07
CA TYR A 9 -36.28 -20.89 -48.09
C TYR A 9 -36.43 -21.40 -46.66
N ILE A 10 -37.30 -22.38 -46.42
CA ILE A 10 -37.51 -22.98 -45.09
C ILE A 10 -36.21 -23.63 -44.58
N SER A 11 -35.47 -24.32 -45.44
CA SER A 11 -34.20 -24.96 -45.04
C SER A 11 -33.14 -23.95 -44.61
N VAL A 12 -33.07 -22.79 -45.26
CA VAL A 12 -32.17 -21.69 -44.88
C VAL A 12 -32.55 -21.13 -43.52
N VAL A 13 -33.83 -20.80 -43.32
CA VAL A 13 -34.34 -20.25 -42.04
C VAL A 13 -34.13 -21.23 -40.88
N MET A 14 -34.38 -22.53 -41.10
CA MET A 14 -34.15 -23.58 -40.09
C MET A 14 -32.66 -23.73 -39.75
N ASN A 15 -31.77 -23.61 -40.72
CA ASN A 15 -30.32 -23.64 -40.49
C ASN A 15 -29.85 -22.41 -39.69
N GLU A 16 -30.39 -21.23 -39.98
CA GLU A 16 -30.10 -19.99 -39.26
C GLU A 16 -30.58 -20.06 -37.81
N GLN A 17 -31.81 -20.54 -37.58
CA GLN A 17 -32.32 -20.78 -36.22
C GLN A 17 -31.48 -21.79 -35.46
N ARG A 18 -31.03 -22.86 -36.12
CA ARG A 18 -30.12 -23.84 -35.52
C ARG A 18 -28.78 -23.22 -35.14
N ALA A 19 -28.17 -22.42 -36.01
CA ALA A 19 -26.93 -21.71 -35.72
C ALA A 19 -27.08 -20.73 -34.55
N ASN A 20 -28.18 -19.98 -34.50
CA ASN A 20 -28.50 -19.07 -33.41
C ASN A 20 -28.68 -19.80 -32.08
N LEU A 21 -29.38 -20.95 -32.08
CA LEU A 21 -29.55 -21.79 -30.90
C LEU A 21 -28.21 -22.32 -30.39
N SER A 22 -27.35 -22.80 -31.30
CA SER A 22 -26.00 -23.26 -30.95
C SER A 22 -25.14 -22.15 -30.36
N ARG A 23 -25.18 -20.94 -30.91
CA ARG A 23 -24.45 -19.78 -30.37
C ARG A 23 -24.94 -19.43 -28.96
N LYS A 24 -26.25 -19.33 -28.76
CA LYS A 24 -26.85 -19.02 -27.45
C LYS A 24 -26.55 -20.11 -26.42
N SER A 25 -26.48 -21.36 -26.85
CA SER A 25 -26.05 -22.48 -26.00
C SER A 25 -24.61 -22.32 -25.54
N ALA A 26 -23.69 -21.94 -26.44
CA ALA A 26 -22.29 -21.69 -26.09
C ALA A 26 -22.12 -20.49 -25.15
N GLU A 27 -22.85 -19.39 -25.39
CA GLU A 27 -22.88 -18.23 -24.48
C GLU A 27 -23.39 -18.60 -23.08
N ASN A 28 -24.43 -19.44 -22.99
CA ASN A 28 -24.94 -19.91 -21.71
C ASN A 28 -23.93 -20.81 -20.99
N GLN A 29 -23.26 -21.72 -21.70
CA GLN A 29 -22.19 -22.54 -21.13
C GLN A 29 -21.02 -21.70 -20.61
N GLN A 30 -20.65 -20.65 -21.34
CA GLN A 30 -19.63 -19.69 -20.91
C GLN A 30 -20.05 -18.96 -19.63
N LEU A 31 -21.32 -18.54 -19.55
CA LEU A 31 -21.85 -17.87 -18.36
C LEU A 31 -21.87 -18.79 -17.14
N ILE A 32 -22.22 -20.06 -17.32
CA ILE A 32 -22.17 -21.07 -16.25
C ILE A 32 -20.74 -21.22 -15.71
N MET A 33 -19.74 -21.24 -16.60
CA MET A 33 -18.33 -21.30 -16.19
C MET A 33 -17.89 -20.02 -15.45
N GLN A 34 -18.32 -18.84 -15.91
CA GLN A 34 -18.02 -17.60 -15.21
C GLN A 34 -18.65 -17.55 -13.81
N MET A 35 -19.88 -18.06 -13.70
CA MET A 35 -20.60 -18.10 -12.42
C MET A 35 -19.90 -19.01 -11.42
N SER A 36 -19.44 -20.19 -11.84
CA SER A 36 -18.69 -21.09 -10.97
C SER A 36 -17.32 -20.52 -10.54
N ILE A 37 -16.61 -19.83 -11.44
CA ILE A 37 -15.36 -19.12 -11.11
C ILE A 37 -15.63 -18.03 -10.08
N LEU A 38 -16.66 -17.23 -10.29
CA LEU A 38 -17.01 -16.13 -9.40
C LEU A 38 -17.42 -16.64 -8.01
N GLU A 39 -18.19 -17.72 -7.93
CA GLU A 39 -18.52 -18.40 -6.68
C GLU A 39 -17.26 -18.86 -5.93
N ASN A 40 -16.32 -19.51 -6.63
CA ASN A 40 -15.06 -19.93 -6.01
C ASN A 40 -14.24 -18.73 -5.48
N ASN A 41 -14.07 -17.69 -6.30
CA ASN A 41 -13.35 -16.48 -5.90
C ASN A 41 -14.01 -15.81 -4.69
N THR A 42 -15.35 -15.85 -4.62
CA THR A 42 -16.09 -15.30 -3.47
C THR A 42 -15.80 -16.09 -2.20
N GLU A 43 -15.76 -17.41 -2.26
CA GLU A 43 -15.41 -18.24 -1.10
C GLU A 43 -13.94 -18.12 -0.68
N GLU A 44 -13.02 -17.92 -1.62
CA GLU A 44 -11.62 -17.59 -1.33
C GLU A 44 -11.50 -16.26 -0.59
N LEU A 45 -12.07 -15.18 -1.13
CA LEU A 45 -12.08 -13.87 -0.48
C LEU A 45 -12.76 -13.90 0.89
N ARG A 46 -13.82 -14.72 1.04
CA ARG A 46 -14.50 -14.91 2.33
C ARG A 46 -13.58 -15.57 3.35
N ARG A 47 -12.83 -16.60 2.96
CA ARG A 47 -11.83 -17.26 3.82
C ARG A 47 -10.71 -16.30 4.22
N ASP A 48 -10.18 -15.53 3.28
CA ASP A 48 -9.12 -14.56 3.56
C ASP A 48 -9.58 -13.47 4.53
N ARG A 49 -10.80 -12.95 4.33
CA ARG A 49 -11.43 -12.01 5.28
C ARG A 49 -11.56 -12.61 6.67
N ASP A 50 -12.04 -13.84 6.77
CA ASP A 50 -12.28 -14.51 8.06
C ASP A 50 -10.93 -14.78 8.77
N ASN A 51 -9.89 -15.18 8.04
CA ASN A 51 -8.52 -15.33 8.53
C ASN A 51 -7.90 -14.00 9.00
N LEU A 52 -8.11 -12.91 8.25
CA LEU A 52 -7.63 -11.58 8.62
C LEU A 52 -8.33 -11.09 9.89
N ASN A 53 -9.64 -11.27 10.00
CA ASN A 53 -10.41 -10.92 11.19
C ASN A 53 -9.96 -11.70 12.43
N TRP A 54 -9.68 -12.99 12.28
CA TRP A 54 -9.10 -13.81 13.35
C TRP A 54 -7.74 -13.25 13.79
N THR A 55 -6.85 -13.00 12.83
CA THR A 55 -5.50 -12.49 13.09
C THR A 55 -5.54 -11.14 13.80
N LEU A 56 -6.41 -10.24 13.36
CA LEU A 56 -6.63 -8.95 14.02
C LEU A 56 -7.13 -9.15 15.46
N GLY A 57 -8.10 -10.05 15.69
CA GLY A 57 -8.58 -10.36 17.03
C GLY A 57 -7.47 -10.87 17.97
N VAL A 58 -6.54 -11.66 17.44
CA VAL A 58 -5.37 -12.13 18.18
C VAL A 58 -4.42 -10.98 18.52
N ILE A 59 -4.05 -10.14 17.54
CA ILE A 59 -3.15 -8.99 17.75
C ILE A 59 -3.70 -8.01 18.79
N LEU A 60 -5.00 -7.74 18.76
CA LEU A 60 -5.66 -6.81 19.68
C LEU A 60 -5.64 -7.28 21.16
N ASN A 61 -5.37 -8.57 21.42
CA ASN A 61 -5.27 -9.12 22.77
C ASN A 61 -3.84 -9.09 23.35
N PHE A 62 -2.82 -8.78 22.55
CA PHE A 62 -1.43 -8.74 23.01
C PHE A 62 -1.05 -7.35 23.51
N ASN A 63 -0.74 -7.26 24.80
CA ASN A 63 -0.29 -6.02 25.44
C ASN A 63 1.11 -5.55 25.00
N THR A 64 1.88 -6.40 24.31
CA THR A 64 3.21 -6.07 23.78
C THR A 64 3.16 -5.20 22.54
N PHE A 65 2.04 -5.19 21.83
CA PHE A 65 1.76 -4.26 20.75
C PHE A 65 1.03 -3.06 21.36
N PRO A 66 1.39 -1.81 21.02
CA PRO A 66 0.67 -0.63 21.52
C PRO A 66 -0.67 -0.50 20.78
N VAL A 67 -1.56 -1.49 20.99
CA VAL A 67 -2.88 -1.62 20.38
C VAL A 67 -3.69 -0.34 20.57
N ASN A 68 -3.65 0.23 21.77
CA ASN A 68 -4.40 1.43 22.09
C ASN A 68 -3.87 2.67 21.34
N GLU A 69 -2.57 2.74 21.06
CA GLU A 69 -1.96 3.87 20.33
C GLU A 69 -2.13 3.74 18.82
N ARG A 70 -2.05 2.51 18.29
CA ARG A 70 -2.17 2.23 16.85
C ARG A 70 -3.61 2.04 16.38
N CYS A 71 -4.47 1.49 17.24
CA CYS A 71 -5.85 1.11 16.92
C CYS A 71 -6.85 1.70 17.93
N PRO A 72 -6.90 3.04 18.09
CA PRO A 72 -7.92 3.66 18.93
C PRO A 72 -9.32 3.27 18.44
N ASP A 73 -10.23 2.95 19.36
CA ASP A 73 -11.60 2.50 19.06
C ASP A 73 -11.69 1.32 18.08
N LYS A 74 -10.71 0.40 18.13
CA LYS A 74 -10.60 -0.76 17.22
C LYS A 74 -10.44 -0.39 15.74
N LYS A 75 -10.04 0.84 15.45
CA LYS A 75 -9.72 1.32 14.09
C LYS A 75 -8.22 1.58 13.99
N CYS A 76 -7.52 0.63 13.41
CA CYS A 76 -6.08 0.73 13.21
C CYS A 76 -5.73 1.80 12.18
N GLN A 77 -4.75 2.62 12.51
CA GLN A 77 -4.11 3.57 11.59
C GLN A 77 -2.76 3.01 11.14
N PRO A 78 -2.32 3.31 9.89
CA PRO A 78 -1.01 2.87 9.41
C PRO A 78 0.15 3.40 10.26
N CYS A 79 0.06 4.67 10.66
CA CYS A 79 1.03 5.35 11.49
C CYS A 79 0.46 5.73 12.86
N LEU A 80 1.35 5.90 13.84
CA LEU A 80 1.00 6.41 15.16
C LEU A 80 0.49 7.86 15.06
N LYS A 81 -0.20 8.31 16.10
CA LYS A 81 -0.65 9.71 16.21
C LYS A 81 0.54 10.67 16.04
N ASP A 82 0.32 11.74 15.29
CA ASP A 82 1.30 12.80 14.96
C ASP A 82 2.41 12.39 13.97
N TRP A 83 2.42 11.13 13.51
CA TRP A 83 3.25 10.67 12.41
C TRP A 83 2.50 10.79 11.09
N ILE A 84 3.22 11.15 10.03
CA ILE A 84 2.69 11.31 8.68
C ILE A 84 3.10 10.10 7.85
N GLN A 85 2.15 9.44 7.21
CA GLN A 85 2.45 8.33 6.30
C GLN A 85 2.91 8.86 4.94
N PHE A 86 4.01 8.31 4.44
CA PHE A 86 4.40 8.41 3.04
C PHE A 86 4.88 7.03 2.59
N GLU A 87 4.22 6.49 1.57
CA GLU A 87 4.40 5.12 1.10
C GLU A 87 4.27 4.09 2.25
N GLU A 88 5.31 3.28 2.47
CA GLU A 88 5.36 2.22 3.48
C GLU A 88 5.93 2.71 4.83
N ASN A 89 6.30 3.98 4.92
CA ASN A 89 7.00 4.57 6.06
C ASN A 89 6.16 5.61 6.80
N CYS A 90 6.52 5.84 8.07
CA CYS A 90 5.93 6.86 8.93
C CYS A 90 7.00 7.88 9.35
N TYR A 91 6.69 9.17 9.21
CA TYR A 91 7.64 10.26 9.45
C TYR A 91 7.14 11.18 10.56
N LEU A 92 8.05 11.57 11.46
CA LEU A 92 7.79 12.54 12.51
C LEU A 92 8.68 13.77 12.30
N PHE A 93 8.06 14.92 12.08
CA PHE A 93 8.76 16.20 11.96
C PHE A 93 8.74 16.91 13.32
N GLN A 94 9.90 17.22 13.86
CA GLN A 94 10.00 17.89 15.14
C GLN A 94 9.47 19.34 15.05
N ASP A 95 8.83 19.82 16.11
CA ASP A 95 8.34 21.21 16.19
C ASP A 95 9.49 22.19 15.89
N PRO A 96 9.35 23.09 14.91
CA PRO A 96 10.37 24.08 14.57
C PRO A 96 10.68 25.07 15.70
N ASN A 97 9.83 25.18 16.72
CA ASN A 97 10.09 25.98 17.93
C ASN A 97 10.82 25.19 19.03
N ALA A 98 11.06 23.89 18.83
CA ALA A 98 11.80 23.08 19.80
C ALA A 98 13.28 23.51 19.86
N ASN A 99 13.90 23.26 21.02
CA ASN A 99 15.34 23.51 21.18
C ASN A 99 16.16 22.69 20.19
N TRP A 100 17.09 23.34 19.51
CA TRP A 100 18.03 22.70 18.59
C TRP A 100 18.85 21.63 19.32
N LYS A 101 19.04 20.48 18.67
CA LYS A 101 19.79 19.33 19.20
C LYS A 101 21.04 19.10 18.35
N THR A 102 22.05 18.45 18.90
CA THR A 102 23.13 17.86 18.09
C THR A 102 22.58 16.69 17.27
N TRP A 103 23.32 16.25 16.25
CA TRP A 103 22.95 15.07 15.47
C TRP A 103 22.73 13.84 16.37
N GLN A 104 23.68 13.57 17.29
CA GLN A 104 23.60 12.43 18.21
C GLN A 104 22.38 12.50 19.13
N ASN A 105 22.08 13.68 19.67
CA ASN A 105 20.91 13.87 20.53
C ASN A 105 19.59 13.78 19.74
N SER A 106 19.60 14.11 18.45
CA SER A 106 18.44 13.98 17.57
C SER A 106 18.17 12.52 17.23
N ARG A 107 19.24 11.75 16.93
CA ARG A 107 19.16 10.30 16.77
C ARG A 107 18.63 9.60 18.02
N GLY A 108 19.17 9.94 19.19
CA GLY A 108 18.68 9.40 20.46
C GLY A 108 17.20 9.70 20.69
N TYR A 109 16.76 10.92 20.38
CA TYR A 109 15.34 11.29 20.46
C TYR A 109 14.44 10.46 19.53
N CYS A 110 14.88 10.14 18.31
CA CYS A 110 14.14 9.25 17.41
C CYS A 110 14.11 7.80 17.93
N GLN A 111 15.23 7.31 18.47
CA GLN A 111 15.35 5.95 19.02
C GLN A 111 14.49 5.74 20.27
N ASP A 112 14.36 6.76 21.11
CA ASP A 112 13.42 6.77 22.25
C ASP A 112 11.95 6.62 21.82
N LYS A 113 11.65 6.88 20.53
CA LYS A 113 10.33 6.70 19.90
C LYS A 113 10.24 5.46 19.01
N ASN A 114 11.18 4.52 19.17
CA ASN A 114 11.28 3.31 18.34
C ASN A 114 11.41 3.62 16.83
N ALA A 115 12.11 4.70 16.49
CA ALA A 115 12.46 5.10 15.12
C ALA A 115 13.94 5.46 15.02
N ASP A 116 14.39 5.96 13.86
CA ASP A 116 15.72 6.54 13.68
C ASP A 116 15.61 7.82 12.84
N LEU A 117 16.72 8.54 12.64
CA LEU A 117 16.76 9.66 11.70
C LEU A 117 16.48 9.16 10.27
N VAL A 118 15.84 10.01 9.46
CA VAL A 118 15.39 9.61 8.12
C VAL A 118 16.57 9.25 7.22
N VAL A 119 16.44 8.11 6.53
CA VAL A 119 17.26 7.73 5.38
C VAL A 119 16.46 8.05 4.14
N ILE A 120 17.06 8.75 3.18
CA ILE A 120 16.36 9.19 1.98
C ILE A 120 16.81 8.30 0.84
N ASP A 121 15.86 7.56 0.25
CA ASP A 121 16.13 6.52 -0.76
C ASP A 121 15.57 6.85 -2.14
N SER A 122 14.76 7.91 -2.25
CA SER A 122 14.16 8.32 -3.52
C SER A 122 13.99 9.83 -3.64
N LEU A 123 13.86 10.30 -4.88
CA LEU A 123 13.54 11.70 -5.14
C LEU A 123 12.15 12.07 -4.62
N GLN A 124 11.19 11.14 -4.71
CA GLN A 124 9.83 11.35 -4.22
C GLN A 124 9.80 11.52 -2.70
N GLU A 125 10.60 10.73 -1.97
CA GLU A 125 10.80 10.88 -0.54
C GLU A 125 11.47 12.21 -0.20
N GLN A 126 12.51 12.59 -0.94
CA GLN A 126 13.16 13.90 -0.79
C GLN A 126 12.17 15.06 -0.98
N GLU A 127 11.31 14.98 -1.99
CA GLU A 127 10.24 15.97 -2.24
C GLU A 127 9.20 15.99 -1.10
N PHE A 128 8.77 14.81 -0.64
CA PHE A 128 7.86 14.69 0.49
C PHE A 128 8.43 15.36 1.74
N ILE A 129 9.68 15.06 2.11
CA ILE A 129 10.37 15.65 3.25
C ILE A 129 10.47 17.18 3.07
N SER A 130 10.91 17.63 1.90
CA SER A 130 11.07 19.06 1.61
C SER A 130 9.77 19.84 1.81
N ASN A 131 8.63 19.29 1.35
CA ASN A 131 7.30 19.89 1.48
C ASN A 131 6.79 19.98 2.93
N HIS A 132 7.32 19.16 3.84
CA HIS A 132 6.93 19.14 5.25
C HIS A 132 7.92 19.88 6.17
N THR A 133 9.01 20.40 5.61
CA THR A 133 10.00 21.20 6.34
C THR A 133 9.80 22.69 6.10
N LYS A 134 10.07 23.51 7.13
CA LYS A 134 10.02 24.97 7.01
C LYS A 134 11.28 25.50 6.34
N SER A 135 11.13 26.58 5.57
CA SER A 135 12.24 27.29 4.93
C SER A 135 13.30 27.75 5.94
N TYR A 136 14.56 27.69 5.51
CA TYR A 136 15.72 28.05 6.30
C TYR A 136 15.81 29.58 6.48
N SER A 137 15.79 30.05 7.73
CA SER A 137 16.05 31.46 8.02
C SER A 137 16.89 31.64 9.28
N GLY A 138 18.19 31.30 9.22
CA GLY A 138 19.18 31.58 10.28
C GLY A 138 20.20 30.47 10.51
N ILE A 139 21.00 30.59 11.57
CA ILE A 139 22.16 29.72 11.89
C ILE A 139 21.74 28.40 12.60
N TYR A 140 20.60 28.39 13.31
CA TYR A 140 20.05 27.20 13.99
C TYR A 140 18.71 26.78 13.37
N HIS A 141 18.71 26.55 12.05
CA HIS A 141 17.50 26.20 11.31
C HIS A 141 17.78 24.99 10.41
N GLY A 142 16.79 24.11 10.29
CA GLY A 142 16.87 22.88 9.49
C GLY A 142 16.41 21.66 10.27
N TYR A 143 16.61 20.49 9.68
CA TYR A 143 16.27 19.21 10.27
C TYR A 143 17.47 18.28 10.11
N TRP A 144 17.78 17.52 11.15
CA TRP A 144 18.78 16.46 11.04
C TRP A 144 18.22 15.29 10.26
N ILE A 145 19.03 14.77 9.34
CA ILE A 145 18.79 13.52 8.61
C ILE A 145 19.79 12.46 9.05
N GLY A 146 19.56 11.22 8.65
CA GLY A 146 20.34 10.06 9.07
C GLY A 146 21.74 9.95 8.46
N LEU A 147 22.17 10.92 7.66
CA LEU A 147 23.48 10.90 7.03
C LEU A 147 24.55 11.44 7.99
N GLN A 148 25.63 10.69 8.20
CA GLN A 148 26.76 11.10 9.04
C GLN A 148 28.10 10.68 8.40
N GLU A 149 29.11 11.54 8.52
CA GLU A 149 30.49 11.20 8.21
C GLU A 149 31.13 10.39 9.34
N ASN A 150 31.81 9.30 9.01
CA ASN A 150 32.57 8.49 9.96
C ASN A 150 34.03 8.94 10.09
N ASP A 151 34.78 8.31 11.00
CA ASP A 151 36.20 8.64 11.25
C ASP A 151 37.13 8.43 10.03
N GLU A 152 36.65 7.70 9.01
CA GLU A 152 37.37 7.41 7.76
C GLU A 152 36.94 8.32 6.61
N HIS A 153 36.20 9.41 6.88
CA HIS A 153 35.67 10.34 5.88
C HIS A 153 34.65 9.74 4.89
N ASN A 154 34.01 8.64 5.28
CA ASN A 154 32.92 8.03 4.51
C ASN A 154 31.56 8.51 5.03
N TRP A 155 30.67 8.85 4.10
CA TRP A 155 29.28 9.18 4.42
C TRP A 155 28.43 7.91 4.52
N LEU A 156 27.84 7.72 5.70
CA LEU A 156 27.03 6.56 6.03
C LEU A 156 25.66 7.00 6.53
N TRP A 157 24.63 6.29 6.09
CA TRP A 157 23.29 6.39 6.65
C TRP A 157 23.21 5.65 7.99
N VAL A 158 22.27 6.04 8.84
CA VAL A 158 22.03 5.40 10.16
C VAL A 158 21.70 3.90 10.08
N ASP A 159 21.28 3.41 8.91
CA ASP A 159 21.00 2.01 8.60
C ASP A 159 22.25 1.21 8.15
N GLY A 160 23.41 1.88 8.05
CA GLY A 160 24.69 1.28 7.69
C GLY A 160 24.98 1.24 6.19
N ARG A 161 24.09 1.75 5.33
CA ARG A 161 24.37 1.85 3.88
C ARG A 161 25.28 3.06 3.60
N ASN A 162 26.14 2.90 2.59
CA ASN A 162 26.85 4.03 2.02
C ASN A 162 25.87 4.94 1.31
N ASP A 163 26.19 6.23 1.21
CA ASP A 163 25.40 7.14 0.40
C ASP A 163 25.44 6.71 -1.08
N THR A 164 24.27 6.36 -1.62
CA THR A 164 24.09 5.90 -3.01
C THR A 164 23.39 6.92 -3.89
N LEU A 165 22.94 8.05 -3.33
CA LEU A 165 22.31 9.12 -4.10
C LEU A 165 23.40 10.03 -4.71
N GLN A 166 23.85 9.69 -5.92
CA GLN A 166 24.64 10.58 -6.79
C GLN A 166 23.75 11.30 -7.80
#